data_AF-A0A6P0TIR0-F1
#
_entry.id   AF-A0A6P0TIR0-F1
#
_cell.length_a   1.000
_cell.length_b   1.000
_cell.length_c   1.000
_cell.angle_alpha   90.00
_cell.angle_beta   90.00
_cell.angle_gamma   90.00
#
_symmetry.space_group_name_H-M   'P 1'
#
loop_
_entity.id
_entity.type
_entity.pdbx_description
1 polymer ?
#
loop_
_entity_poly.entity_id
_entity_poly.type
_entity_poly.pdbx_seq_one_letter_code
_entity_poly.pdbx_strand_id
1 'polypeptide(L)'
;MAGLEQLHQDIDALPAEAKALLFDFVQLLKRLHLPSKPETPETITSHQSVYDRFEAAGLIGYCDVDEDLSTTYKDKLPDVLTAKYDHH
;
A
#
# COMPACT_ATOMS: atom_id res chain seq x y z
N MET A 1 -42.43 5.51 5.08
CA MET A 1 -41.50 4.57 5.75
C MET A 1 -41.42 3.21 5.06
N ALA A 2 -41.92 3.04 3.82
CA ALA A 2 -41.99 1.73 3.15
C ALA A 2 -40.67 1.19 2.56
N GLY A 3 -39.64 2.04 2.43
CA GLY A 3 -38.41 1.65 1.72
C GLY A 3 -37.51 0.65 2.47
N LEU A 4 -37.50 0.67 3.81
CA LEU A 4 -36.66 -0.24 4.61
C LEU A 4 -37.26 -1.64 4.71
N GLU A 5 -38.59 -1.72 4.82
CA GLU A 5 -39.31 -2.99 4.91
C GLU A 5 -39.25 -3.77 3.60
N GLN A 6 -39.40 -3.07 2.46
CA GLN A 6 -39.20 -3.66 1.14
C GLN A 6 -37.75 -4.13 0.95
N LEU A 7 -36.78 -3.30 1.34
CA LEU A 7 -35.36 -3.66 1.21
C LEU A 7 -34.99 -4.90 2.04
N HIS A 8 -35.55 -5.07 3.24
CA HIS A 8 -35.34 -6.29 4.03
C HIS A 8 -35.92 -7.52 3.33
N GLN A 9 -37.11 -7.39 2.76
CA GLN A 9 -37.76 -8.48 2.04
C GLN A 9 -37.00 -8.85 0.75
N ASP A 10 -36.48 -7.85 0.03
CA ASP A 10 -35.63 -8.05 -1.15
C ASP A 10 -34.32 -8.75 -0.77
N ILE A 11 -33.67 -8.33 0.32
CA ILE A 11 -32.46 -8.99 0.83
C ILE A 11 -32.75 -10.44 1.19
N ASP A 12 -33.88 -10.74 1.82
CA ASP A 12 -34.22 -12.11 2.20
C ASP A 12 -34.60 -13.01 1.02
N ALA A 13 -35.14 -12.43 -0.06
CA ALA A 13 -35.43 -13.13 -1.31
C ALA A 13 -34.17 -13.45 -2.14
N LEU A 14 -33.01 -12.87 -1.81
CA LEU A 14 -31.76 -13.13 -2.52
C LEU A 14 -31.22 -14.55 -2.29
N PRO A 15 -30.51 -15.12 -3.28
CA PRO A 15 -29.78 -16.37 -3.11
C PRO A 15 -28.63 -16.24 -2.09
N ALA A 16 -28.22 -17.37 -1.52
CA ALA A 16 -27.24 -17.42 -0.44
C ALA A 16 -25.90 -16.78 -0.81
N GLU A 17 -25.46 -16.95 -2.06
CA GLU A 17 -24.25 -16.36 -2.60
C GLU A 17 -24.31 -14.82 -2.62
N ALA A 18 -25.46 -14.25 -2.97
CA ALA A 18 -25.65 -12.80 -2.99
C ALA A 18 -25.74 -12.22 -1.56
N LYS A 19 -26.35 -12.95 -0.63
CA LYS A 19 -26.36 -12.57 0.81
C LYS A 19 -24.95 -12.56 1.40
N ALA A 20 -24.10 -13.52 1.04
CA ALA A 20 -22.70 -13.56 1.44
C ALA A 20 -21.92 -12.33 0.93
N LEU A 21 -22.10 -11.97 -0.35
CA LEU A 21 -21.47 -10.78 -0.92
C LEU A 21 -21.90 -9.47 -0.23
N LEU A 22 -23.20 -9.34 0.09
CA LEU A 22 -23.70 -8.19 0.84
C LEU A 22 -23.11 -8.12 2.24
N PHE A 23 -22.95 -9.27 2.90
CA PHE A 23 -22.33 -9.35 4.22
C PHE A 23 -20.87 -8.87 4.18
N ASP A 24 -20.08 -9.35 3.23
CA ASP A 24 -18.69 -8.92 3.03
C ASP A 24 -18.61 -7.42 2.73
N PHE A 25 -19.50 -6.92 1.89
CA PHE A 25 -19.56 -5.49 1.57
C PHE A 25 -19.89 -4.65 2.81
N VAL A 26 -20.86 -5.07 3.63
CA VAL A 26 -21.20 -4.39 4.88
C VAL A 26 -20.05 -4.43 5.88
N GLN A 27 -19.30 -5.54 5.96
CA GLN A 27 -18.09 -5.60 6.79
C GLN A 27 -17.03 -4.61 6.31
N LEU A 28 -16.82 -4.52 5.00
CA LEU A 28 -15.88 -3.58 4.41
C LEU A 28 -16.27 -2.13 4.71
N LEU A 29 -17.55 -1.78 4.57
CA LEU A 29 -18.06 -0.46 4.92
C LEU A 29 -17.90 -0.16 6.41
N LYS A 30 -18.17 -1.13 7.29
CA LYS A 30 -17.93 -0.99 8.73
C LYS A 30 -16.45 -0.71 9.02
N ARG A 31 -15.52 -1.39 8.35
CA ARG A 31 -14.08 -1.15 8.54
C ARG A 31 -13.63 0.24 8.07
N LEU A 32 -14.22 0.75 7.00
CA LEU A 32 -13.85 2.05 6.41
C LEU A 32 -14.50 3.24 7.12
N HIS A 33 -15.74 3.08 7.58
CA HIS A 33 -16.56 4.20 8.09
C HIS A 33 -16.87 4.12 9.58
N LEU A 34 -16.76 2.94 10.20
CA LEU A 34 -16.75 2.86 11.65
C LEU A 34 -15.29 3.05 12.05
N PRO A 35 -14.92 4.18 12.68
CA PRO A 35 -13.59 4.28 13.26
C PRO A 35 -13.54 3.15 14.29
N SER A 36 -12.83 2.07 13.95
CA SER A 36 -12.40 1.10 14.94
C SER A 36 -11.79 1.92 16.05
N LYS A 37 -12.32 1.73 17.25
CA LYS A 37 -11.84 2.27 18.51
C LYS A 37 -10.33 2.55 18.41
N PRO A 38 -9.86 3.76 18.74
CA PRO A 38 -8.46 4.13 18.57
C PRO A 38 -7.63 3.27 19.53
N GLU A 39 -7.12 2.16 19.04
CA GLU A 39 -5.95 1.53 19.64
C GLU A 39 -4.79 2.44 19.25
N THR A 40 -4.51 3.35 20.19
CA THR A 40 -3.41 4.33 20.24
C THR A 40 -3.39 5.41 19.16
N PRO A 41 -3.64 6.68 19.52
CA PRO A 41 -3.22 7.81 18.71
C PRO A 41 -1.71 7.93 18.86
N GLU A 42 -0.95 7.19 18.07
CA GLU A 42 0.33 7.74 17.66
C GLU A 42 -0.01 8.91 16.77
N THR A 43 0.07 10.08 17.38
CA THR A 43 0.11 11.39 16.77
C THR A 43 0.90 11.32 15.46
N ILE A 44 0.22 11.03 14.35
CA ILE A 44 0.68 11.47 13.05
C ILE A 44 0.31 12.95 13.05
N THR A 45 1.12 13.72 13.78
CA THR A 45 1.33 15.13 13.52
C THR A 45 1.45 15.26 12.02
N SER A 46 0.36 15.73 11.44
CA SER A 46 0.28 16.43 10.16
C SER A 46 1.57 17.20 9.93
N HIS A 47 2.49 16.61 9.17
CA HIS A 47 3.58 17.25 8.42
C HIS A 47 4.48 16.22 7.70
N GLN A 48 4.32 14.92 7.93
CA GLN A 48 4.96 13.90 7.10
C GLN A 48 4.02 13.51 5.96
N SER A 49 4.42 13.87 4.74
CA SER A 49 3.76 13.41 3.54
C SER A 49 3.87 11.88 3.44
N VAL A 50 3.01 11.27 2.62
CA VAL A 50 3.11 9.84 2.32
C VAL A 50 4.50 9.48 1.79
N TYR A 51 5.16 10.42 1.10
CA TYR A 51 6.52 10.27 0.61
C TYR A 51 7.54 10.14 1.75
N ASP A 52 7.48 10.98 2.78
CA ASP A 52 8.38 10.93 3.94
C ASP A 52 8.30 9.58 4.67
N ARG A 53 7.10 8.97 4.71
CA ARG A 53 6.90 7.66 5.32
C ARG A 53 7.57 6.54 4.52
N PHE A 54 7.55 6.64 3.20
CA PHE A 54 8.18 5.65 2.33
C PHE A 54 9.70 5.81 2.26
N GLU A 55 10.21 7.04 2.34
CA GLU A 55 11.63 7.33 2.48
C GLU A 55 12.17 6.78 3.81
N ALA A 56 11.50 7.04 4.93
CA ALA A 56 11.89 6.52 6.25
C ALA A 56 11.87 4.98 6.33
N ALA A 57 10.98 4.32 5.58
CA ALA A 57 10.90 2.87 5.49
C ALA A 57 11.96 2.26 4.54
N GLY A 58 12.79 3.08 3.88
CA GLY A 58 13.75 2.62 2.87
C GLY A 58 13.09 2.03 1.62
N LEU A 59 11.79 2.29 1.41
CA LEU A 59 11.01 1.79 0.28
C LEU A 59 11.22 2.65 -0.97
N ILE A 60 11.55 3.92 -0.77
CA ILE A 60 12.00 4.84 -1.80
C ILE A 60 13.50 5.04 -1.57
N GLY A 61 14.31 4.34 -2.38
CA GLY A 61 15.74 4.52 -2.41
C GLY A 61 16.13 5.47 -3.53
N TYR A 62 17.01 6.43 -3.24
CA TYR A 62 17.76 7.14 -4.26
C TYR A 62 18.74 6.15 -4.87
N CYS A 63 18.49 5.75 -6.13
CA CYS A 63 19.57 5.17 -6.92
C CYS A 63 20.50 6.34 -7.26
N ASP A 64 21.69 6.36 -6.68
CA ASP A 64 22.75 7.27 -7.09
C ASP A 64 23.05 6.98 -8.56
N VAL A 65 22.56 7.86 -9.44
CA VAL A 65 22.80 7.76 -10.87
C VAL A 65 24.05 8.56 -11.14
N ASP A 66 25.14 7.85 -11.33
CA ASP A 66 26.36 8.42 -11.92
C ASP A 66 25.98 8.89 -13.34
N GLU A 67 25.89 10.21 -13.51
CA GLU A 67 25.33 10.87 -14.71
C GLU A 67 26.12 10.47 -15.98
N ASP A 68 27.41 10.23 -15.81
CA ASP A 68 28.32 9.76 -16.83
C ASP A 68 28.39 8.23 -16.92
N LEU A 69 27.62 7.45 -16.15
CA LEU A 69 27.64 5.98 -16.24
C LEU A 69 27.28 5.52 -17.64
N SER A 70 26.33 6.21 -18.30
CA SER A 70 25.92 5.86 -19.66
C SER A 70 27.09 5.93 -20.68
N THR A 71 28.09 6.78 -20.45
CA THR A 71 29.23 7.01 -21.33
C THR A 71 30.52 6.35 -20.82
N THR A 72 30.69 6.27 -19.51
CA THR A 72 31.90 5.78 -18.82
C THR A 72 31.77 4.37 -18.26
N TYR A 73 30.63 3.68 -18.42
CA TYR A 73 30.45 2.32 -17.88
C TYR A 73 31.52 1.35 -18.36
N LYS A 74 32.01 1.48 -19.61
CA LYS A 74 33.05 0.61 -20.16
C LYS A 74 34.40 0.77 -19.47
N ASP A 75 34.69 1.96 -18.97
CA ASP A 75 35.95 2.27 -18.28
C ASP A 75 35.87 1.90 -16.80
N LYS A 76 34.68 2.00 -16.18
CA LYS A 76 34.45 1.63 -14.77
C LYS A 76 34.20 0.14 -14.57
N LEU A 77 33.66 -0.56 -15.57
CA LEU A 77 33.35 -2.01 -15.50
C LEU A 77 34.55 -2.89 -15.12
N PRO A 78 35.75 -2.74 -15.70
CA PRO A 78 36.89 -3.60 -15.38
C PRO A 78 37.31 -3.43 -13.91
N ASP A 79 37.33 -2.19 -13.42
CA ASP A 79 37.71 -1.88 -12.05
C ASP A 79 36.70 -2.44 -11.04
N VAL A 80 35.40 -2.24 -11.31
CA VAL A 80 34.30 -2.77 -10.50
C VAL A 80 34.27 -4.30 -10.51
N LEU A 81 34.46 -4.94 -11.68
CA LEU A 81 34.44 -6.39 -11.80
C LEU A 81 35.65 -7.03 -11.10
N THR A 82 36.83 -6.42 -11.23
CA THR A 82 38.03 -6.87 -10.51
C THR A 82 37.83 -6.72 -9.01
N ALA A 83 37.40 -5.54 -8.53
CA ALA A 83 37.16 -5.34 -7.09
C ALA A 83 36.05 -6.25 -6.50
N LYS A 84 35.04 -6.64 -7.28
CA LYS A 84 33.92 -7.48 -6.79
C LYS A 84 34.15 -8.98 -6.93
N TYR A 85 34.91 -9.43 -7.92
CA TYR A 85 35.02 -10.85 -8.27
C TYR A 85 36.46 -11.37 -8.29
N ASP A 86 37.47 -10.50 -8.32
CA ASP A 86 38.86 -10.87 -8.09
C ASP A 86 39.11 -10.91 -6.58
N HIS A 87 38.67 -12.02 -5.97
CA HIS A 87 39.01 -12.34 -4.59
C HIS A 87 40.36 -13.06 -4.58
N HIS A 88 41.43 -12.29 -4.47
CA HIS A 88 42.78 -12.81 -4.32
C HIS A 88 43.10 -13.25 -2.89
#